data_AF-A0AAW1TGT5-F1
#
_entry.id   AF-A0AAW1TGT5-F1
#
_cell.length_a   1.000
_cell.length_b   1.000
_cell.length_c   1.000
_cell.angle_alpha   90.00
_cell.angle_beta   90.00
_cell.angle_gamma   90.00
#
_symmetry.space_group_name_H-M   'P 1'
#
loop_
_entity.id
_entity.type
_entity.pdbx_description
1 polymer ?
#
loop_
_entity_poly.entity_id
_entity_poly.type
_entity_poly.pdbx_seq_one_letter_code
_entity_poly.pdbx_strand_id
1 'polypeptide(L)'
;MAAMHEESVPETRECANCGATEALLRCSRCHGAFFCGAKCQKAYWPFHRSDCYRNEFADQIENQEPKFARWMRGHRKLAVLKDDEVDRLERASKAAVGDSREEVMQSMYGRLNPKPAEPSYSAEDVINMRRQEEAAQHAIASKCVDMLEWQEIAVPQHLGMACDTYKWLQNQTYVELHALIQKCPTHKVALQMTTTHLSITLDCRPLLNGELYREIKRDASTWYIENRILHIIMMKRNRRGNYANGSTNADTFWYSPLKKGPAEAVIPVQHPPTAYYSSFVELENVTPLTLPPPAAKSKPSLGR
;
A
#
# COMPACT_ATOMS: atom_id res chain seq x y z
N MET A 1 16.08 23.21 10.36
CA MET A 1 16.14 24.17 9.25
C MET A 1 16.22 23.37 7.97
N ALA A 2 15.09 23.21 7.27
CA ALA A 2 15.03 22.41 6.05
C ALA A 2 15.59 23.23 4.88
N ALA A 3 16.69 22.75 4.29
CA ALA A 3 17.31 23.35 3.13
C ALA A 3 16.38 23.22 1.92
N MET A 4 15.81 24.35 1.48
CA MET A 4 15.05 24.44 0.24
C MET A 4 16.04 24.26 -0.92
N HIS A 5 15.87 23.18 -1.67
CA HIS A 5 16.66 22.87 -2.85
C HIS A 5 16.42 23.97 -3.91
N GLU A 6 17.41 24.82 -4.12
CA GLU A 6 17.44 25.84 -5.17
C GLU A 6 17.79 25.16 -6.51
N GLU A 7 16.81 24.55 -7.17
CA GLU A 7 16.97 24.11 -8.56
C GLU A 7 16.95 25.33 -9.48
N SER A 8 18.14 25.82 -9.82
CA SER A 8 18.35 26.80 -10.87
C SER A 8 18.24 26.14 -12.25
N VAL A 9 17.03 26.01 -12.77
CA VAL A 9 16.80 25.54 -14.15
C VAL A 9 17.32 26.59 -15.14
N PRO A 10 18.23 26.25 -16.07
CA PRO A 10 18.78 27.20 -17.04
C PRO A 10 17.71 27.73 -18.00
N GLU A 11 17.61 29.06 -18.10
CA GLU A 11 16.60 29.79 -18.89
C GLU A 11 16.91 29.83 -20.40
N THR A 12 17.11 28.69 -21.07
CA THR A 12 17.13 28.68 -22.54
C THR A 12 15.70 28.75 -23.04
N ARG A 13 15.21 29.98 -23.28
CA ARG A 13 13.88 30.22 -23.88
C ARG A 13 14.02 30.15 -25.39
N GLU A 14 13.20 29.32 -26.03
CA GLU A 14 13.16 29.14 -27.48
C GLU A 14 11.72 29.13 -27.99
N CYS A 15 11.52 29.41 -29.28
CA CYS A 15 10.21 29.38 -29.90
C CYS A 15 9.72 27.94 -30.04
N ALA A 16 8.58 27.60 -29.40
CA ALA A 16 8.03 26.24 -29.39
C ALA A 16 7.73 25.65 -30.79
N ASN A 17 7.59 26.50 -31.83
CA ASN A 17 7.35 26.04 -33.20
C ASN A 17 8.62 25.91 -34.07
N CYS A 18 9.64 26.76 -33.87
CA CYS A 18 10.75 26.90 -34.82
C CYS A 18 12.14 26.96 -34.19
N GLY A 19 12.25 26.90 -32.85
CA GLY A 19 13.52 26.93 -32.13
C GLY A 19 14.25 28.27 -32.13
N ALA A 20 13.71 29.33 -32.75
CA ALA A 20 14.31 30.66 -32.71
C ALA A 20 14.44 31.15 -31.26
N THR A 21 15.58 31.74 -30.91
CA THR A 21 15.90 32.27 -29.57
C THR A 21 15.73 33.78 -29.48
N GLU A 22 15.54 34.45 -30.62
CA GLU A 22 15.40 35.90 -30.72
C GLU A 22 13.93 36.35 -30.79
N ALA A 23 13.64 37.55 -30.26
CA ALA A 23 12.33 38.20 -30.30
C ALA A 23 11.15 37.34 -29.80
N LEU A 24 11.34 36.64 -28.68
CA LEU A 24 10.34 35.74 -28.11
C LEU A 24 9.21 36.49 -27.38
N LEU A 25 7.99 36.27 -27.85
CA LEU A 25 6.75 36.70 -27.23
C LEU A 25 6.12 35.56 -26.44
N ARG A 26 5.56 35.88 -25.27
CA ARG A 26 4.81 34.92 -24.44
C ARG A 26 3.39 34.80 -24.97
N CYS A 27 2.82 33.59 -24.86
CA CYS A 27 1.40 33.39 -25.10
C CYS A 27 0.59 34.28 -24.14
N SER A 28 -0.24 35.20 -24.64
CA SER A 28 -1.00 36.17 -23.83
C SER A 28 -2.06 35.54 -22.90
N ARG A 29 -2.35 34.25 -23.06
CA ARG A 29 -3.38 33.56 -22.27
C ARG A 29 -2.82 32.75 -21.11
N CYS A 30 -1.72 32.03 -21.32
CA CYS A 30 -1.14 31.15 -20.29
C CYS A 30 0.25 31.59 -19.82
N HIS A 31 0.91 32.48 -20.55
CA HIS A 31 2.27 32.98 -20.30
C HIS A 31 3.35 31.86 -20.20
N GLY A 32 3.00 30.60 -20.48
CA GLY A 32 3.86 29.43 -20.31
C GLY A 32 4.62 28.99 -21.57
N ALA A 33 4.19 29.39 -22.76
CA ALA A 33 4.88 29.10 -24.03
C ALA A 33 5.43 30.37 -24.68
N PHE A 34 6.56 30.24 -25.38
CA PHE A 34 7.25 31.32 -26.10
C PHE A 34 7.19 31.11 -27.61
N PHE A 35 6.99 32.19 -28.37
CA PHE A 35 6.90 32.20 -29.82
C PHE A 35 7.61 33.41 -30.40
N CYS A 36 8.36 33.27 -31.50
CA CYS A 36 8.99 34.40 -32.19
C CYS A 36 7.99 35.32 -32.93
N GLY A 37 6.71 34.94 -32.99
CA GLY A 37 5.67 35.76 -33.61
C GLY A 37 4.33 35.05 -33.76
N ALA A 38 3.31 35.81 -34.17
CA ALA A 38 1.94 35.32 -34.33
C ALA A 38 1.80 34.19 -35.36
N LYS A 39 2.67 34.14 -36.38
CA LYS A 39 2.71 33.03 -37.37
C LYS A 39 3.04 31.70 -36.69
N CYS A 40 4.08 31.67 -35.86
CA CYS A 40 4.49 30.49 -35.09
C CYS A 40 3.47 30.10 -34.03
N GLN A 41 2.86 31.07 -33.36
CA GLN A 41 1.79 30.80 -32.40
C GLN A 41 0.57 30.14 -33.06
N LYS A 42 0.13 30.64 -34.24
CA LYS A 42 -1.00 30.05 -34.98
C LYS A 42 -0.68 28.65 -35.52
N ALA A 43 0.53 28.44 -36.03
CA ALA A 43 0.96 27.13 -36.53
C ALA A 43 1.01 26.08 -35.41
N TYR A 44 1.49 26.44 -34.23
CA TYR A 44 1.59 25.53 -33.08
C TYR A 44 0.30 25.46 -32.24
N TRP A 45 -0.73 26.26 -32.57
CA TRP A 45 -1.97 26.33 -31.80
C TRP A 45 -2.69 24.98 -31.62
N PRO A 46 -2.78 24.08 -32.62
CA PRO A 46 -3.41 22.77 -32.43
C PRO A 46 -2.78 21.95 -31.30
N PHE A 47 -1.46 22.06 -31.11
CA PHE A 47 -0.71 21.38 -30.06
C PHE A 47 -0.72 22.13 -28.74
N HIS A 48 -0.67 23.47 -28.79
CA HIS A 48 -0.66 24.29 -27.57
C HIS A 48 -2.03 24.39 -26.90
N ARG A 49 -3.14 24.28 -27.65
CA ARG A 49 -4.50 24.53 -27.14
C ARG A 49 -4.85 23.68 -25.91
N SER A 50 -4.47 22.41 -25.88
CA SER A 50 -4.74 21.52 -24.74
C SER A 50 -4.01 21.95 -23.47
N ASP A 51 -2.88 22.62 -23.63
CA ASP A 51 -2.00 23.07 -22.54
C ASP A 51 -2.16 24.57 -22.24
N CYS A 52 -3.01 25.28 -23.00
CA CYS A 52 -3.23 26.71 -22.88
C CYS A 52 -4.36 27.02 -21.90
N TYR A 53 -4.04 27.13 -20.61
CA TYR A 53 -4.98 27.52 -19.56
C TYR A 53 -4.69 28.93 -19.05
N ARG A 54 -5.74 29.70 -18.74
CA ARG A 54 -5.61 31.02 -18.12
C ARG A 54 -5.49 30.86 -16.61
N ASN A 55 -4.53 31.55 -15.99
CA ASN A 55 -4.36 31.54 -14.54
C ASN A 55 -4.49 32.97 -14.01
N GLU A 56 -5.73 33.39 -13.76
CA GLU A 56 -6.06 34.77 -13.38
C GLU A 56 -5.37 35.19 -12.08
N PHE A 57 -5.15 34.25 -11.17
CA PHE A 57 -4.42 34.48 -9.92
C PHE A 57 -2.93 34.74 -10.16
N ALA A 58 -2.29 33.94 -11.03
CA ALA A 58 -0.91 34.17 -11.41
C ALA A 58 -0.74 35.51 -12.13
N ASP A 59 -1.73 35.95 -12.92
CA ASP A 59 -1.70 37.25 -13.61
C ASP A 59 -1.79 38.43 -12.61
N GLN A 60 -2.61 38.31 -11.56
CA GLN A 60 -2.72 39.33 -10.51
C GLN A 60 -1.43 39.45 -9.66
N ILE A 61 -0.78 38.32 -9.38
CA ILE A 61 0.40 38.25 -8.52
C ILE A 61 1.70 38.46 -9.30
N GLU A 62 1.72 38.35 -10.62
CA GLU A 62 2.95 38.47 -11.44
C GLU A 62 3.73 39.76 -11.17
N ASN A 63 3.05 40.87 -10.86
CA ASN A 63 3.70 42.13 -10.52
C ASN A 63 4.34 42.13 -9.12
N GLN A 64 3.79 41.37 -8.17
CA GLN A 64 4.27 41.31 -6.78
C GLN A 64 5.29 40.19 -6.59
N GLU A 65 5.00 38.98 -7.09
CA GLU A 65 5.83 37.79 -6.94
C GLU A 65 6.02 37.05 -8.28
N PRO A 66 6.92 37.54 -9.15
CA PRO A 66 7.13 36.99 -10.50
C PRO A 66 7.66 35.55 -10.50
N LYS A 67 8.44 35.16 -9.47
CA LYS A 67 8.94 33.78 -9.32
C LYS A 67 7.80 32.81 -9.01
N PHE A 68 6.90 33.19 -8.09
CA PHE A 68 5.76 32.37 -7.70
C PHE A 68 4.74 32.24 -8.84
N ALA A 69 4.43 33.34 -9.54
CA ALA A 69 3.57 33.31 -10.72
C ALA A 69 4.09 32.35 -11.80
N ARG A 70 5.42 32.29 -12.01
CA ARG A 70 6.05 31.35 -12.95
C ARG A 70 5.91 29.90 -12.50
N TRP A 71 6.18 29.63 -11.22
CA TRP A 71 6.02 28.30 -10.63
C TRP A 71 4.58 27.78 -10.75
N MET A 72 3.59 28.64 -10.46
CA MET A 72 2.16 28.33 -10.57
C MET A 72 1.73 27.99 -12.00
N ARG A 73 2.31 28.66 -13.01
CA ARG A 73 2.04 28.38 -14.43
C ARG A 73 2.71 27.09 -14.93
N GLY A 74 3.79 26.65 -14.29
CA GLY A 74 4.43 25.37 -14.59
C GLY A 74 3.68 24.16 -14.03
N HIS A 75 3.07 24.30 -12.85
CA HIS A 75 2.52 23.15 -12.12
C HIS A 75 1.13 22.66 -12.56
N ARG A 76 0.48 23.26 -13.57
CA ARG A 76 -0.87 22.90 -14.08
C ARG A 76 -1.99 22.79 -13.04
N LYS A 77 -1.73 23.11 -11.77
CA LYS A 77 -2.73 23.14 -10.71
C LYS A 77 -3.49 24.45 -10.85
N LEU A 78 -4.76 24.39 -11.27
CA LEU A 78 -5.67 25.48 -10.95
C LEU A 78 -5.67 25.60 -9.42
N ALA A 79 -5.30 26.76 -8.90
CA ALA A 79 -5.62 27.11 -7.53
C ALA A 79 -7.15 27.23 -7.45
N VAL A 80 -7.83 26.09 -7.33
CA VAL A 80 -9.02 26.06 -6.50
C VAL A 80 -8.47 26.38 -5.12
N LEU A 81 -8.55 27.65 -4.71
CA LEU A 81 -8.59 27.92 -3.28
C LEU A 81 -9.69 26.99 -2.79
N LYS A 82 -9.32 25.94 -2.04
CA LYS A 82 -10.29 25.28 -1.19
C LYS A 82 -10.90 26.41 -0.39
N ASP A 83 -12.20 26.59 -0.56
CA ASP A 83 -12.98 27.70 -0.01
C ASP A 83 -12.62 27.96 1.46
N ASP A 84 -12.19 26.93 2.19
CA ASP A 84 -11.66 26.96 3.54
C ASP A 84 -10.78 28.16 3.96
N GLU A 85 -9.88 28.71 3.13
CA GLU A 85 -9.01 29.81 3.57
C GLU A 85 -9.70 31.18 3.47
N VAL A 86 -10.46 31.42 2.40
CA VAL A 86 -11.26 32.64 2.23
C VAL A 86 -12.43 32.60 3.19
N ASP A 87 -13.07 31.45 3.37
CA ASP A 87 -14.09 31.25 4.39
C ASP A 87 -13.51 31.43 5.79
N ARG A 88 -12.27 31.00 6.05
CA ARG A 88 -11.62 31.21 7.36
C ARG A 88 -11.30 32.69 7.58
N LEU A 89 -10.85 33.42 6.56
CA LEU A 89 -10.58 34.85 6.62
C LEU A 89 -11.86 35.69 6.71
N GLU A 90 -12.91 35.35 5.97
CA GLU A 90 -14.22 35.99 6.06
C GLU A 90 -14.87 35.72 7.41
N ARG A 91 -14.80 34.47 7.91
CA ARG A 91 -15.32 34.09 9.23
C ARG A 91 -14.51 34.72 10.35
N ALA A 92 -13.19 34.88 10.21
CA ALA A 92 -12.35 35.64 11.12
C ALA A 92 -12.64 37.15 11.09
N SER A 93 -12.89 37.72 9.91
CA SER A 93 -13.26 39.14 9.76
C SER A 93 -14.65 39.44 10.32
N LYS A 94 -15.63 38.55 10.11
CA LYS A 94 -16.97 38.63 10.72
C LYS A 94 -16.91 38.44 12.24
N ALA A 95 -16.01 37.59 12.73
CA ALA A 95 -15.76 37.43 14.17
C ALA A 95 -15.08 38.65 14.81
N ALA A 96 -14.42 39.52 14.02
CA ALA A 96 -13.80 40.76 14.51
C ALA A 96 -14.79 41.94 14.60
N VAL A 97 -15.99 41.82 14.02
CA VAL A 97 -17.03 42.88 13.96
C VAL A 97 -18.26 42.54 14.81
N GLY A 98 -18.26 41.41 15.52
CA GLY A 98 -19.32 41.05 16.48
C GLY A 98 -18.96 41.41 17.92
N ASP A 99 -19.99 41.46 18.78
CA ASP A 99 -19.83 41.51 20.23
C ASP A 99 -18.78 40.47 20.68
N SER A 100 -17.97 40.86 21.66
CA SER A 100 -16.81 40.08 22.07
C SER A 100 -17.21 38.62 22.35
N ARG A 101 -16.32 37.68 22.00
CA ARG A 101 -16.51 36.24 22.26
C ARG A 101 -16.95 35.96 23.71
N GLU A 102 -16.50 36.80 24.64
CA GLU A 102 -16.83 36.75 26.06
C GLU A 102 -18.27 37.18 26.35
N GLU A 103 -18.79 38.21 25.69
CA GLU A 103 -20.18 38.65 25.83
C GLU A 103 -21.17 37.64 25.23
N VAL A 104 -20.82 37.05 24.08
CA VAL A 104 -21.66 35.99 23.46
C VAL A 104 -21.68 34.74 24.36
N MET A 105 -20.53 34.33 24.91
CA MET A 105 -20.48 33.22 25.87
C MET A 105 -21.23 33.54 27.17
N GLN A 106 -21.12 34.76 27.71
CA GLN A 106 -21.86 35.16 28.92
C GLN A 106 -23.36 35.22 28.68
N SER A 107 -23.82 35.61 27.49
CA SER A 107 -25.26 35.64 27.17
C SER A 107 -25.87 34.23 27.09
N MET A 108 -25.11 33.24 26.64
CA MET A 108 -25.52 31.83 26.51
C MET A 108 -25.43 31.07 27.84
N TYR A 109 -24.40 31.31 28.64
CA TYR A 109 -24.16 30.60 29.91
C TYR A 109 -24.64 31.35 31.16
N GLY A 110 -25.07 32.62 31.04
CA GLY A 110 -25.50 33.46 32.16
C GLY A 110 -26.89 33.16 32.74
N ARG A 111 -27.62 32.14 32.24
CA ARG A 111 -28.98 31.82 32.71
C ARG A 111 -29.12 30.56 33.58
N LEU A 112 -28.05 29.82 33.82
CA LEU A 112 -28.10 28.62 34.68
C LEU A 112 -26.90 28.57 35.62
N ASN A 113 -27.02 29.28 36.75
CA ASN A 113 -26.26 28.93 37.95
C ASN A 113 -26.96 27.77 38.67
N PRO A 114 -26.27 26.69 39.07
CA PRO A 114 -24.83 26.45 38.94
C PRO A 114 -24.47 25.53 37.76
N LYS A 115 -23.24 25.70 37.25
CA LYS A 115 -22.57 24.78 36.32
C LYS A 115 -22.71 23.34 36.85
N PRO A 116 -23.16 22.36 36.04
CA PRO A 116 -23.17 20.96 36.45
C PRO A 116 -21.78 20.57 36.95
N ALA A 117 -21.72 19.91 38.11
CA ALA A 117 -20.46 19.45 38.69
C ALA A 117 -19.72 18.59 37.66
N GLU A 118 -18.42 18.81 37.53
CA GLU A 118 -17.59 18.01 36.63
C GLU A 118 -17.69 16.54 37.05
N PRO A 119 -17.81 15.61 36.10
CA PRO A 119 -17.91 14.19 36.44
C PRO A 119 -16.66 13.79 37.23
N SER A 120 -16.85 13.47 38.51
CA SER A 120 -15.78 13.03 39.39
C SER A 120 -15.51 11.55 39.13
N TYR A 121 -14.55 11.26 38.26
CA TYR A 121 -14.03 9.91 38.11
C TYR A 121 -13.13 9.59 39.31
N SER A 122 -13.31 8.44 39.93
CA SER A 122 -12.36 7.98 40.93
C SER A 122 -10.99 7.70 40.27
N ALA A 123 -9.92 7.68 41.05
CA ALA A 123 -8.60 7.33 40.51
C ALA A 123 -8.59 5.95 39.84
N GLU A 124 -9.41 5.03 40.34
CA GLU A 124 -9.60 3.69 39.76
C GLU A 124 -10.34 3.74 38.42
N ASP A 125 -11.38 4.60 38.31
CA ASP A 125 -12.10 4.80 37.05
C ASP A 125 -11.21 5.37 35.95
N VAL A 126 -10.34 6.33 36.31
CA VAL A 126 -9.38 6.92 35.36
C VAL A 126 -8.38 5.88 34.86
N ILE A 127 -7.88 5.00 35.74
CA ILE A 127 -6.98 3.91 35.38
C ILE A 127 -7.68 2.88 34.48
N ASN A 128 -8.93 2.53 34.80
CA ASN A 128 -9.72 1.60 34.01
C ASN A 128 -10.05 2.16 32.63
N MET A 129 -10.41 3.45 32.53
CA MET A 129 -10.63 4.12 31.24
C MET A 129 -9.36 4.15 30.40
N ARG A 130 -8.21 4.50 30.98
CA ARG A 130 -6.92 4.47 30.25
C ARG A 130 -6.57 3.07 29.76
N ARG A 131 -6.76 2.03 30.59
CA ARG A 131 -6.51 0.63 30.19
C ARG A 131 -7.44 0.19 29.06
N GLN A 132 -8.70 0.62 29.07
CA GLN A 132 -9.66 0.33 28.00
C GLN A 132 -9.29 1.05 26.70
N GLU A 133 -8.87 2.31 26.78
CA GLU A 133 -8.40 3.08 25.63
C GLU A 133 -7.13 2.46 25.02
N GLU A 134 -6.13 2.11 25.85
CA GLU A 134 -4.91 1.43 25.40
C GLU A 134 -5.24 0.10 24.75
N ALA A 135 -6.10 -0.73 25.36
CA ALA A 135 -6.54 -1.99 24.77
C ALA A 135 -7.30 -1.79 23.43
N ALA A 136 -8.13 -0.75 23.33
CA ALA A 136 -8.83 -0.41 22.09
C ALA A 136 -7.87 0.07 21.00
N GLN A 137 -6.90 0.91 21.34
CA GLN A 137 -5.86 1.39 20.42
C GLN A 137 -5.00 0.23 19.91
N HIS A 138 -4.54 -0.66 20.80
CA HIS A 138 -3.80 -1.87 20.42
C HIS A 138 -4.64 -2.80 19.53
N ALA A 139 -5.94 -2.95 19.81
CA ALA A 139 -6.83 -3.76 18.99
C ALA A 139 -7.09 -3.18 17.60
N ILE A 140 -7.18 -1.85 17.48
CA ILE A 140 -7.31 -1.15 16.19
C ILE A 140 -6.00 -1.29 15.41
N ALA A 141 -4.85 -1.04 16.04
CA ALA A 141 -3.54 -1.16 15.40
C ALA A 141 -3.30 -2.58 14.85
N SER A 142 -3.56 -3.62 15.65
CA SER A 142 -3.44 -5.02 15.19
C SER A 142 -4.39 -5.34 14.04
N LYS A 143 -5.66 -4.88 14.07
CA LYS A 143 -6.59 -5.07 12.95
C LYS A 143 -6.14 -4.37 11.67
N CYS A 144 -5.54 -3.19 11.79
CA CYS A 144 -4.99 -2.46 10.65
C CYS A 144 -3.78 -3.20 10.04
N VAL A 145 -2.88 -3.73 10.86
CA VAL A 145 -1.71 -4.51 10.39
C VAL A 145 -2.14 -5.80 9.68
N ASP A 146 -3.02 -6.61 10.27
CA ASP A 146 -3.52 -7.85 9.65
C ASP A 146 -4.16 -7.58 8.26
N MET A 147 -4.87 -6.45 8.13
CA MET A 147 -5.53 -6.06 6.88
C MET A 147 -4.55 -5.53 5.83
N LEU A 148 -3.50 -4.82 6.27
CA LEU A 148 -2.43 -4.31 5.39
C LEU A 148 -1.61 -5.46 4.80
N GLU A 149 -1.13 -6.40 5.62
CA GLU A 149 -0.34 -7.54 5.13
C GLU A 149 -1.13 -8.42 4.17
N TRP A 150 -2.41 -8.68 4.47
CA TRP A 150 -3.27 -9.41 3.54
C TRP A 150 -3.41 -8.70 2.19
N GLN A 151 -3.49 -7.36 2.17
CA GLN A 151 -3.59 -6.58 0.94
C GLN A 151 -2.24 -6.52 0.19
N GLU A 152 -1.12 -6.47 0.91
CA GLU A 152 0.24 -6.42 0.34
C GLU A 152 0.70 -7.73 -0.30
N ILE A 153 0.07 -8.89 0.00
CA ILE A 153 0.31 -10.14 -0.73
C ILE A 153 -0.08 -9.94 -2.21
N ALA A 154 0.94 -9.56 -2.99
CA ALA A 154 0.87 -9.29 -4.41
C ALA A 154 0.86 -10.62 -5.17
N VAL A 155 -0.32 -11.01 -5.67
CA VAL A 155 -0.46 -12.19 -6.52
C VAL A 155 0.01 -11.81 -7.93
N PRO A 156 1.14 -12.36 -8.43
CA PRO A 156 1.64 -11.97 -9.74
C PRO A 156 0.67 -12.43 -10.84
N GLN A 157 0.50 -11.57 -11.85
CA GLN A 157 -0.43 -11.83 -12.95
C GLN A 157 -0.09 -13.16 -13.64
N HIS A 158 -1.07 -14.06 -13.77
CA HIS A 158 -0.93 -15.38 -14.41
C HIS A 158 -0.07 -16.42 -13.66
N LEU A 159 0.42 -16.12 -12.44
CA LEU A 159 1.17 -17.05 -11.59
C LEU A 159 0.43 -17.40 -10.28
N GLY A 160 -0.82 -16.98 -10.16
CA GLY A 160 -1.66 -17.24 -9.00
C GLY A 160 -3.04 -16.63 -9.17
N MET A 161 -3.92 -16.86 -8.20
CA MET A 161 -5.24 -16.24 -8.13
C MET A 161 -5.54 -15.79 -6.70
N ALA A 162 -6.22 -14.65 -6.58
CA ALA A 162 -6.84 -14.20 -5.34
C ALA A 162 -8.31 -14.63 -5.35
N CYS A 163 -8.69 -15.52 -4.45
CA CYS A 163 -10.08 -15.85 -4.16
C CYS A 163 -10.56 -15.04 -2.95
N ASP A 164 -11.87 -15.02 -2.72
CA ASP A 164 -12.47 -14.30 -1.58
C ASP A 164 -11.99 -14.83 -0.22
N THR A 165 -11.66 -16.12 -0.16
CA THR A 165 -11.33 -16.81 1.10
C THR A 165 -9.84 -17.12 1.27
N TYR A 166 -9.10 -17.22 0.17
CA TYR A 166 -7.65 -17.46 0.18
C TYR A 166 -6.99 -16.89 -1.07
N LYS A 167 -5.71 -16.55 -0.97
CA LYS A 167 -4.84 -16.20 -2.08
C LYS A 167 -3.84 -17.32 -2.29
N TRP A 168 -3.53 -17.64 -3.54
CA TRP A 168 -2.46 -18.60 -3.82
C TRP A 168 -1.62 -18.13 -5.00
N LEU A 169 -0.35 -18.51 -4.98
CA LEU A 169 0.63 -18.18 -5.99
C LEU A 169 1.59 -19.35 -6.16
N GLN A 170 2.33 -19.36 -7.26
CA GLN A 170 3.29 -20.41 -7.54
C GLN A 170 4.55 -19.89 -8.21
N ASN A 171 5.62 -20.61 -7.94
CA ASN A 171 6.90 -20.52 -8.63
C ASN A 171 7.25 -21.90 -9.23
N GLN A 172 8.43 -22.02 -9.85
CA GLN A 172 8.91 -23.32 -10.36
C GLN A 172 9.16 -24.36 -9.26
N THR A 173 9.42 -23.92 -8.03
CA THR A 173 9.87 -24.79 -6.93
C THR A 173 8.76 -25.12 -5.94
N TYR A 174 7.90 -24.15 -5.62
CA TYR A 174 6.88 -24.27 -4.59
C TYR A 174 5.57 -23.59 -5.03
N VAL A 175 4.50 -23.91 -4.31
CA VAL A 175 3.18 -23.26 -4.39
C VAL A 175 2.88 -22.70 -3.00
N GLU A 176 2.55 -21.42 -2.93
CA GLU A 176 2.20 -20.76 -1.67
C GLU A 176 0.70 -20.51 -1.62
N LEU A 177 0.12 -20.74 -0.45
CA LEU A 177 -1.28 -20.49 -0.16
C LEU A 177 -1.37 -19.69 1.12
N HIS A 178 -2.06 -18.54 1.03
CA HIS A 178 -2.33 -17.64 2.13
C HIS A 178 -3.83 -17.62 2.39
N ALA A 179 -4.25 -18.01 3.58
CA ALA A 179 -5.66 -18.01 3.97
C ALA A 179 -5.88 -17.12 5.19
N LEU A 180 -6.94 -16.29 5.15
CA LEU A 180 -7.31 -15.47 6.30
C LEU A 180 -7.99 -16.30 7.38
N ILE A 181 -7.45 -16.25 8.59
CA ILE A 181 -8.05 -16.83 9.78
C ILE A 181 -8.94 -15.75 10.43
N GLN A 182 -10.06 -15.42 9.79
CA GLN A 182 -11.00 -14.44 10.36
C GLN A 182 -11.70 -15.01 11.60
N LYS A 183 -11.48 -14.38 12.76
CA LYS A 183 -12.13 -14.66 14.07
C LYS A 183 -11.89 -16.05 14.68
N CYS A 184 -11.06 -16.89 14.09
CA CYS A 184 -10.73 -18.20 14.65
C CYS A 184 -9.42 -18.12 15.45
N PRO A 185 -9.35 -18.65 16.68
CA PRO A 185 -8.10 -18.70 17.42
C PRO A 185 -7.15 -19.73 16.81
N THR A 186 -5.84 -19.46 16.88
CA THR A 186 -4.79 -20.25 16.20
C THR A 186 -4.82 -21.75 16.52
N HIS A 187 -5.19 -22.13 17.75
CA HIS A 187 -5.28 -23.53 18.19
C HIS A 187 -6.44 -24.32 17.56
N LYS A 188 -7.39 -23.65 16.91
CA LYS A 188 -8.52 -24.28 16.21
C LYS A 188 -8.30 -24.41 14.70
N VAL A 189 -7.10 -24.12 14.23
CA VAL A 189 -6.67 -24.36 12.86
C VAL A 189 -6.15 -25.79 12.78
N ALA A 190 -6.81 -26.64 12.01
CA ALA A 190 -6.33 -27.99 11.74
C ALA A 190 -5.98 -28.10 10.25
N LEU A 191 -4.73 -28.45 9.99
CA LEU A 191 -4.18 -28.62 8.65
C LEU A 191 -3.67 -30.06 8.52
N GLN A 192 -4.24 -30.78 7.56
CA GLN A 192 -3.79 -32.11 7.17
C GLN A 192 -3.27 -32.04 5.74
N MET A 193 -1.98 -32.30 5.58
CA MET A 193 -1.28 -32.26 4.30
C MET A 193 -0.59 -33.59 4.05
N THR A 194 -0.94 -34.23 2.95
CA THR A 194 -0.27 -35.42 2.40
C THR A 194 0.40 -35.08 1.07
N THR A 195 1.00 -36.07 0.41
CA THR A 195 1.68 -35.84 -0.89
C THR A 195 0.72 -35.48 -2.02
N THR A 196 -0.55 -35.87 -1.92
CA THR A 196 -1.57 -35.68 -2.96
C THR A 196 -2.82 -34.97 -2.48
N HIS A 197 -2.97 -34.73 -1.17
CA HIS A 197 -4.21 -34.21 -0.60
C HIS A 197 -3.93 -33.09 0.38
N LEU A 198 -4.79 -32.07 0.37
CA LEU A 198 -4.73 -30.96 1.30
C LEU A 198 -6.12 -30.73 1.90
N SER A 199 -6.17 -30.70 3.22
CA SER A 199 -7.37 -30.42 4.00
C SER A 199 -7.06 -29.37 5.06
N ILE A 200 -7.76 -28.24 4.99
CA ILE A 200 -7.65 -27.10 5.89
C ILE A 200 -9.02 -26.90 6.53
N THR A 201 -9.07 -27.00 7.85
CA THR A 201 -10.29 -26.75 8.64
C THR A 201 -10.04 -25.63 9.64
N LEU A 202 -10.96 -24.65 9.66
CA LEU A 202 -10.96 -23.51 10.56
C LEU A 202 -12.21 -23.58 11.45
N ASP A 203 -12.06 -23.70 12.77
CA ASP A 203 -13.19 -23.80 13.72
C ASP A 203 -14.25 -24.83 13.31
N CYS A 204 -13.81 -26.03 12.93
CA CYS A 204 -14.63 -27.13 12.42
C CYS A 204 -15.36 -26.88 11.08
N ARG A 205 -15.03 -25.79 10.36
CA ARG A 205 -15.49 -25.56 8.98
C ARG A 205 -14.37 -25.86 7.99
N PRO A 206 -14.58 -26.71 6.97
CA PRO A 206 -13.58 -26.93 5.94
C PRO A 206 -13.44 -25.67 5.07
N LEU A 207 -12.26 -25.06 5.09
CA LEU A 207 -11.91 -23.96 4.19
C LEU A 207 -11.56 -24.51 2.81
N LEU A 208 -10.72 -25.54 2.79
CA LEU A 208 -10.23 -26.17 1.57
C LEU A 208 -10.05 -27.65 1.84
N ASN A 209 -10.67 -28.50 1.04
CA ASN A 209 -10.46 -29.95 1.12
C ASN A 209 -10.49 -30.52 -0.28
N GLY A 210 -9.39 -31.13 -0.71
CA GLY A 210 -9.36 -31.81 -1.98
C GLY A 210 -8.00 -32.38 -2.35
N GLU A 211 -8.01 -33.07 -3.49
CA GLU A 211 -6.81 -33.60 -4.10
C GLU A 211 -6.04 -32.46 -4.77
N LEU A 212 -4.76 -32.36 -4.44
CA LEU A 212 -3.82 -31.39 -5.01
C LEU A 212 -3.69 -31.60 -6.51
N TYR A 213 -3.46 -30.51 -7.25
CA TYR A 213 -3.30 -30.58 -8.70
C TYR A 213 -2.18 -31.54 -9.12
N ARG A 214 -1.04 -31.51 -8.40
CA ARG A 214 0.06 -32.47 -8.55
C ARG A 214 0.66 -32.84 -7.20
N GLU A 215 1.51 -33.85 -7.23
CA GLU A 215 2.20 -34.33 -6.04
C GLU A 215 3.20 -33.32 -5.47
N ILE A 216 3.22 -33.23 -4.15
CA ILE A 216 4.13 -32.38 -3.37
C ILE A 216 5.06 -33.23 -2.50
N LYS A 217 6.22 -32.68 -2.17
CA LYS A 217 7.15 -33.27 -1.21
C LYS A 217 6.73 -32.82 0.20
N ARG A 218 5.90 -33.63 0.85
CA ARG A 218 5.35 -33.34 2.19
C ARG A 218 6.42 -32.99 3.22
N ASP A 219 7.55 -33.70 3.21
CA ASP A 219 8.63 -33.47 4.20
C ASP A 219 9.37 -32.13 4.03
N ALA A 220 9.25 -31.51 2.85
CA ALA A 220 9.82 -30.19 2.56
C ALA A 220 8.73 -29.11 2.44
N SER A 221 7.48 -29.45 2.71
CA SER A 221 6.36 -28.52 2.70
C SER A 221 6.09 -28.06 4.13
N THR A 222 5.94 -26.76 4.32
CA THR A 222 5.82 -26.13 5.64
C THR A 222 4.57 -25.27 5.70
N TRP A 223 4.08 -25.02 6.92
CA TRP A 223 3.03 -24.05 7.15
C TRP A 223 3.29 -23.33 8.47
N TYR A 224 2.85 -22.09 8.55
CA TYR A 224 2.95 -21.27 9.76
C TYR A 224 1.82 -20.24 9.77
N ILE A 225 1.57 -19.67 10.95
CA ILE A 225 0.54 -18.64 11.13
C ILE A 225 1.24 -17.37 11.57
N GLU A 226 1.04 -16.31 10.82
CA GLU A 226 1.60 -14.98 11.09
C GLU A 226 0.48 -13.96 10.89
N ASN A 227 0.28 -13.05 11.84
CA ASN A 227 -0.71 -11.96 11.76
C ASN A 227 -2.12 -12.38 11.29
N ARG A 228 -2.60 -13.50 11.84
CA ARG A 228 -3.90 -14.15 11.50
C ARG A 228 -4.03 -14.61 10.04
N ILE A 229 -2.92 -14.74 9.34
CA ILE A 229 -2.82 -15.32 8.01
C ILE A 229 -2.16 -16.70 8.16
N LEU A 230 -2.77 -17.72 7.57
CA LEU A 230 -2.20 -19.05 7.45
C LEU A 230 -1.36 -19.08 6.17
N HIS A 231 -0.04 -19.21 6.31
CA HIS A 231 0.90 -19.38 5.22
C HIS A 231 1.18 -20.87 5.04
N ILE A 232 1.01 -21.38 3.83
CA ILE A 232 1.29 -22.78 3.48
C ILE A 232 2.21 -22.77 2.27
N ILE A 233 3.39 -23.34 2.42
CA ILE A 233 4.40 -23.46 1.37
C ILE A 233 4.50 -24.94 1.01
N MET A 234 3.98 -25.29 -0.16
CA MET A 234 3.97 -26.65 -0.69
C MET A 234 5.09 -26.83 -1.71
N MET A 235 6.03 -27.73 -1.43
CA MET A 235 7.15 -27.98 -2.33
C MET A 235 6.75 -28.94 -3.45
N LYS A 236 6.90 -28.52 -4.71
CA LYS A 236 6.56 -29.35 -5.87
C LYS A 236 7.50 -30.55 -5.94
N ARG A 237 6.96 -31.75 -6.22
CA ARG A 237 7.78 -32.96 -6.39
C ARG A 237 8.63 -32.90 -7.66
N ASN A 238 8.03 -32.49 -8.77
CA ASN A 238 8.70 -32.28 -10.05
C ASN A 238 9.12 -30.81 -10.18
N ARG A 239 10.42 -30.57 -10.20
CA ARG A 239 11.02 -29.23 -10.29
C ARG A 239 12.20 -29.24 -11.26
N ARG A 240 12.68 -28.05 -11.64
CA ARG A 240 13.83 -27.91 -12.53
C ARG A 240 15.06 -28.65 -11.98
N GLY A 241 15.50 -29.68 -12.70
CA GLY A 241 16.61 -30.58 -12.31
C GLY A 241 16.21 -31.86 -11.58
N ASN A 242 14.94 -32.02 -11.17
CA ASN A 242 14.40 -33.25 -10.58
C ASN A 242 13.01 -33.54 -11.17
N TYR A 243 13.01 -34.05 -12.40
CA TYR A 243 11.81 -34.41 -13.14
C TYR A 243 11.57 -35.92 -13.03
N ALA A 244 10.32 -36.33 -12.86
CA ALA A 244 9.95 -37.72 -13.10
C ALA A 244 10.17 -38.08 -14.58
N ASN A 245 10.45 -39.34 -14.87
CA ASN A 245 10.68 -39.82 -16.24
C ASN A 245 9.51 -39.41 -17.16
N GLY A 246 9.82 -38.69 -18.24
CA GLY A 246 8.83 -38.23 -19.23
C GLY A 246 8.11 -36.93 -18.89
N SER A 247 8.44 -36.24 -17.78
CA SER A 247 7.88 -34.92 -17.46
C SER A 247 8.79 -33.78 -17.93
N THR A 248 8.20 -32.74 -18.50
CA THR A 248 8.88 -31.53 -18.96
C THR A 248 8.72 -30.39 -17.97
N ASN A 249 9.46 -29.28 -18.15
CA ASN A 249 9.31 -28.10 -17.31
C ASN A 249 7.89 -27.50 -17.38
N ALA A 250 7.22 -27.60 -18.53
CA ALA A 250 5.84 -27.14 -18.70
C ALA A 250 4.84 -27.92 -17.83
N ASP A 251 5.12 -29.20 -17.55
CA ASP A 251 4.28 -30.05 -16.71
C ASP A 251 4.36 -29.70 -15.23
N THR A 252 5.29 -28.85 -14.81
CA THR A 252 5.42 -28.43 -13.40
C THR A 252 4.48 -27.28 -13.03
N PHE A 253 3.82 -26.65 -14.01
CA PHE A 253 2.89 -25.56 -13.81
C PHE A 253 1.56 -26.05 -13.25
N TRP A 254 1.03 -25.35 -12.24
CA TRP A 254 -0.27 -25.64 -11.64
C TRP A 254 -1.30 -24.65 -12.16
N TYR A 255 -2.42 -25.13 -12.69
CA TYR A 255 -3.52 -24.24 -13.09
C TYR A 255 -4.44 -23.89 -11.91
N SER A 256 -4.40 -24.68 -10.84
CA SER A 256 -5.22 -24.55 -9.63
C SER A 256 -4.50 -25.23 -8.47
N PRO A 257 -4.74 -24.85 -7.20
CA PRO A 257 -4.21 -25.58 -6.04
C PRO A 257 -4.80 -26.99 -5.92
N LEU A 258 -6.06 -27.18 -6.35
CA LEU A 258 -6.76 -28.47 -6.32
C LEU A 258 -7.19 -28.93 -7.71
N LYS A 259 -7.26 -30.25 -7.96
CA LYS A 259 -7.79 -30.81 -9.22
C LYS A 259 -9.26 -30.46 -9.45
N LYS A 260 -10.04 -30.42 -8.38
CA LYS A 260 -11.49 -30.10 -8.39
C LYS A 260 -11.74 -28.87 -7.50
N GLY A 261 -11.14 -27.74 -7.86
CA GLY A 261 -11.28 -26.48 -7.14
C GLY A 261 -12.39 -25.58 -7.70
N PRO A 262 -12.75 -24.51 -6.97
CA PRO A 262 -13.65 -23.47 -7.50
C PRO A 262 -13.03 -22.82 -8.74
N ALA A 263 -13.86 -22.46 -9.73
CA ALA A 263 -13.38 -21.88 -11.00
C ALA A 263 -12.58 -20.58 -10.80
N GLU A 264 -12.88 -19.83 -9.73
CA GLU A 264 -12.18 -18.60 -9.32
C GLU A 264 -10.73 -18.84 -8.89
N ALA A 265 -10.39 -20.07 -8.49
CA ALA A 265 -9.03 -20.45 -8.14
C ALA A 265 -8.22 -20.97 -9.33
N VAL A 266 -8.82 -21.02 -10.53
CA VAL A 266 -8.18 -21.55 -11.74
C VAL A 266 -7.59 -20.41 -12.56
N ILE A 267 -6.31 -20.53 -12.92
CA ILE A 267 -5.62 -19.61 -13.83
C ILE A 267 -6.15 -19.83 -15.26
N PRO A 268 -6.77 -18.83 -15.91
CA PRO A 268 -7.43 -19.00 -17.21
C PRO A 268 -6.42 -18.89 -18.37
N VAL A 269 -5.37 -19.72 -18.37
CA VAL A 269 -4.33 -19.70 -19.40
C VAL A 269 -4.19 -21.11 -19.97
N GLN A 270 -4.04 -21.23 -21.29
CA GLN A 270 -3.91 -22.53 -21.97
C GLN A 270 -2.52 -23.16 -21.82
N HIS A 271 -1.50 -22.33 -21.60
CA HIS A 271 -0.10 -22.75 -21.48
C HIS A 271 0.62 -21.93 -20.39
N PRO A 272 1.69 -22.47 -19.77
CA PRO A 272 2.47 -21.73 -18.78
C PRO A 272 3.03 -20.43 -19.39
N PRO A 273 2.85 -19.26 -18.74
CA PRO A 273 3.34 -18.00 -19.25
C PRO A 273 4.88 -17.99 -19.25
N THR A 274 5.51 -17.21 -20.15
CA THR A 274 6.97 -17.08 -20.20
C THR A 274 7.56 -16.64 -18.86
N ALA A 275 6.83 -15.80 -18.12
CA ALA A 275 7.16 -15.34 -16.77
C ALA A 275 7.35 -16.49 -15.76
N TYR A 276 6.65 -17.62 -15.94
CA TYR A 276 6.83 -18.81 -15.10
C TYR A 276 8.24 -19.36 -15.24
N TYR A 277 8.77 -19.45 -16.45
CA TYR A 277 10.12 -19.96 -16.73
C TYR A 277 11.24 -19.04 -16.25
N SER A 278 10.95 -17.75 -16.08
CA SER A 278 11.86 -16.78 -15.47
C SER A 278 11.68 -16.61 -13.96
N SER A 279 10.66 -17.23 -13.34
CA SER A 279 10.46 -17.14 -11.88
C SER A 279 11.69 -17.73 -11.16
N PHE A 280 12.30 -16.89 -10.32
CA PHE A 280 13.62 -17.09 -9.76
C PHE A 280 13.64 -18.29 -8.79
N VAL A 281 14.75 -19.03 -8.83
CA VAL A 281 15.06 -20.10 -7.89
C VAL A 281 15.74 -19.44 -6.71
N GLU A 282 15.12 -19.43 -5.52
CA GLU A 282 15.91 -19.30 -4.29
C GLU A 282 16.72 -20.58 -4.11
N LEU A 283 17.89 -20.62 -4.76
CA LEU A 283 18.99 -21.46 -4.34
C LEU A 283 19.53 -20.83 -3.06
N GLU A 284 19.27 -21.50 -1.94
CA GLU A 284 20.09 -21.50 -0.72
C GLU A 284 21.09 -20.35 -0.58
N ASN A 285 20.63 -19.21 -0.06
CA ASN A 285 21.48 -18.29 0.70
C ASN A 285 20.85 -18.06 2.08
N VAL A 286 20.53 -19.16 2.77
CA VAL A 286 20.50 -19.12 4.23
C VAL A 286 21.95 -19.25 4.66
N THR A 287 22.63 -18.12 4.89
CA THR A 287 23.81 -18.11 5.75
C THR A 287 23.43 -18.87 7.02
N PRO A 288 24.11 -19.97 7.39
CA PRO A 288 23.81 -20.64 8.64
C PRO A 288 24.07 -19.61 9.74
N LEU A 289 23.01 -19.18 10.44
CA LEU A 289 23.17 -18.52 11.73
C LEU A 289 23.98 -19.49 12.57
N THR A 290 25.26 -19.14 12.74
CA THR A 290 26.21 -19.91 13.52
C THR A 290 25.69 -19.82 14.95
N LEU A 291 25.03 -20.89 15.41
CA LEU A 291 24.64 -21.01 16.80
C LEU A 291 25.93 -20.84 17.64
N PRO A 292 25.95 -19.94 18.64
CA PRO A 292 27.08 -19.89 19.55
C PRO A 292 27.25 -21.27 20.20
N PRO A 293 28.49 -21.74 20.41
CA PRO A 293 28.73 -23.06 20.97
C PRO A 293 28.04 -23.18 22.33
N PRO A 294 27.47 -24.35 22.65
CA PRO A 294 26.80 -24.56 23.93
C PRO A 294 27.79 -24.34 25.08
N ALA A 295 27.36 -23.54 26.05
CA ALA A 295 28.13 -23.26 27.27
C ALA A 295 28.60 -24.59 27.90
N ALA A 296 29.92 -24.69 28.12
CA ALA A 296 30.54 -25.83 28.73
C ALA A 296 29.89 -26.11 30.09
N LYS A 297 29.27 -27.29 30.23
CA LYS A 297 28.76 -27.77 31.52
C LYS A 297 29.95 -27.88 32.47
N SER A 298 29.97 -27.03 33.50
CA SER A 298 30.89 -27.13 34.63
C SER A 298 30.72 -28.50 35.28
N LYS A 299 31.82 -29.27 35.33
CA LYS A 299 31.90 -30.53 36.06
C LYS A 299 31.57 -30.28 37.55
N PRO A 300 30.79 -31.16 38.20
CA PRO A 300 30.67 -31.12 39.65
C PRO A 300 32.02 -31.50 40.28
N SER A 301 32.50 -30.66 41.19
CA SER A 301 33.67 -30.89 42.01
C SER A 301 33.47 -32.11 42.90
N LEU A 302 34.28 -33.15 42.68
CA LEU A 302 34.55 -34.18 43.68
C LEU A 302 35.33 -33.53 44.82
N GLY A 303 34.63 -33.21 45.90
CA GLY A 303 35.22 -32.89 47.19
C GLY A 303 35.73 -34.17 47.85
N ARG A 304 36.96 -34.09 48.36
CA ARG A 304 37.59 -35.05 49.28
C ARG A 304 36.78 -35.21 50.57
#